data_AF-A0A9D8AE92-F1
#
_entry.id   AF-A0A9D8AE92-F1
#
_cell.length_a   1.000
_cell.length_b   1.000
_cell.length_c   1.000
_cell.angle_alpha   90.00
_cell.angle_beta   90.00
_cell.angle_gamma   90.00
#
_symmetry.space_group_name_H-M   'P 1'
#
loop_
_entity.id
_entity.type
_entity.pdbx_description
1 polymer ?
#
loop_
_entity_poly.entity_id
_entity_poly.type
_entity_poly.pdbx_seq_one_letter_code
_entity_poly.pdbx_strand_id
1 'polypeptide(L)'
;MKNKIVPLIFSWIFFFSPLPAVQDSFESDIHQLTIFKDALHEMFEEMVSLHENTSRLETKYISNIENDQIENLLFRYLILRGSLWEVIGKYRDYNTLTDDPETNMKAFVIGYYAALTLYKASGHLITINMKDDQLVDKLNESYFRSGIPKNTFEKIFNSLTNPENLEDLDIARELYSRELYLKGSPLNLLLSDSLYVPLINELEELQKFHEKHRVAILNHYVLLTPEITNLLRHSNIQKQAENLIEQSGGQYEALKAFLLTWVGDIKSPVTDNLYFTEKEKNEIKKMLSPGDIILTYSAGYMSNIFLPGTFKHGIVYVGDRQSWNEHDWASLHLSAEKRAFIQPGDDIIESVSEGVISNSMDHLLAHKVNRMVVLRPKLNRAQIQQAMVVVHSYLGNGYDFSFDFNNAATQVCTEIIYRAFNGAGDMEFQLTKRAGNMTLSADDICKNALETSHLDVIALIVEDEFRPNRARFVTDNTGREILKKLLD
;
A
#
# COMPACT_ATOMS: atom_id res chain seq x y z
N MET A 1 -18.66 -16.19 38.08
CA MET A 1 -17.57 -16.24 39.09
C MET A 1 -16.23 -16.48 38.42
N LYS A 2 -15.45 -15.41 38.23
CA LYS A 2 -13.99 -15.34 38.38
C LYS A 2 -13.62 -13.86 38.27
N ASN A 3 -13.39 -13.25 39.43
CA ASN A 3 -13.01 -11.84 39.59
C ASN A 3 -11.62 -11.61 38.98
N LYS A 4 -11.46 -10.54 38.21
CA LYS A 4 -10.21 -9.79 38.13
C LYS A 4 -10.52 -8.31 38.36
N ILE A 5 -9.72 -7.75 39.26
CA ILE A 5 -9.83 -6.43 39.88
C ILE A 5 -9.36 -5.37 38.87
N VAL A 6 -10.18 -4.33 38.67
CA VAL A 6 -9.80 -3.12 37.94
C VAL A 6 -9.11 -2.17 38.93
N PRO A 7 -7.89 -1.66 38.66
CA PRO A 7 -7.34 -0.56 39.45
C PRO A 7 -7.88 0.77 38.90
N LEU A 8 -8.50 1.56 39.79
CA LEU A 8 -8.76 2.98 39.56
C LEU A 8 -7.43 3.70 39.30
N ILE A 9 -7.30 4.34 38.14
CA ILE A 9 -6.28 5.37 37.90
C ILE A 9 -7.01 6.69 37.70
N PHE A 10 -6.67 7.66 38.55
CA PHE A 10 -7.17 9.04 38.51
C PHE A 10 -6.84 9.69 37.16
N SER A 11 -7.89 10.13 36.45
CA SER A 11 -7.78 10.98 35.26
C SER A 11 -7.31 12.38 35.66
N TRP A 12 -6.11 12.75 35.22
CA TRP A 12 -5.73 14.14 35.06
C TRP A 12 -6.13 14.53 33.63
N ILE A 13 -7.09 15.44 33.52
CA ILE A 13 -7.58 15.99 32.25
C ILE A 13 -6.45 16.86 31.66
N PHE A 14 -5.69 16.30 30.73
CA PHE A 14 -4.95 17.10 29.74
C PHE A 14 -5.89 17.34 28.56
N PHE A 15 -6.32 18.58 28.38
CA PHE A 15 -6.89 19.03 27.11
C PHE A 15 -5.77 18.98 26.06
N PHE A 16 -5.66 17.88 25.34
CA PHE A 16 -4.90 17.84 24.09
C PHE A 16 -5.75 18.48 23.01
N SER A 17 -5.33 19.65 22.53
CA SER A 17 -5.80 20.14 21.23
C SER A 17 -5.39 19.11 20.17
N PRO A 18 -6.24 18.79 19.18
CA PRO A 18 -5.84 17.90 18.10
C PRO A 18 -4.66 18.53 17.37
N LEU A 19 -3.57 17.78 17.26
CA LEU A 19 -2.40 18.19 16.49
C LEU A 19 -2.83 18.43 15.04
N PRO A 20 -2.49 19.57 14.42
CA PRO A 20 -2.90 19.89 13.05
C PRO A 20 -2.42 18.88 12.00
N ALA A 21 -1.40 18.06 12.31
CA ALA A 21 -0.87 17.02 11.43
C ALA A 21 -1.82 15.84 11.15
N VAL A 22 -2.89 15.67 11.95
CA VAL A 22 -3.81 14.52 11.78
C VAL A 22 -4.81 14.76 10.65
N GLN A 23 -5.24 16.00 10.44
CA GLN A 23 -6.30 16.35 9.49
C GLN A 23 -5.81 16.30 8.03
N ASP A 24 -4.54 16.67 7.79
CA ASP A 24 -3.88 16.57 6.48
C ASP A 24 -3.73 15.10 6.01
N SER A 25 -3.80 14.12 6.91
CA SER A 25 -3.66 12.70 6.54
C SER A 25 -4.91 12.08 5.92
N PHE A 26 -6.11 12.50 6.34
CA PHE A 26 -7.37 11.90 5.88
C PHE A 26 -7.69 12.25 4.43
N GLU A 27 -7.51 13.51 4.05
CA GLU A 27 -7.71 13.95 2.67
C GLU A 27 -6.75 13.23 1.70
N SER A 28 -5.48 13.12 2.10
CA SER A 28 -4.47 12.37 1.34
C SER A 28 -4.88 10.90 1.14
N ASP A 29 -5.31 10.21 2.20
CA ASP A 29 -5.70 8.80 2.11
C ASP A 29 -6.99 8.60 1.29
N ILE A 30 -7.94 9.54 1.36
CA ILE A 30 -9.15 9.53 0.53
C ILE A 30 -8.79 9.70 -0.95
N HIS A 31 -7.86 10.59 -1.25
CA HIS A 31 -7.33 10.75 -2.60
C HIS A 31 -6.63 9.48 -3.09
N GLN A 32 -5.79 8.87 -2.24
CA GLN A 32 -5.11 7.61 -2.51
C GLN A 32 -6.08 6.47 -2.82
N LEU A 33 -7.18 6.34 -2.06
CA LEU A 33 -8.23 5.34 -2.32
C LEU A 33 -8.92 5.55 -3.66
N THR A 34 -9.11 6.81 -4.07
CA THR A 34 -9.67 7.15 -5.39
C THR A 34 -8.74 6.67 -6.50
N ILE A 35 -7.43 6.95 -6.37
CA ILE A 35 -6.41 6.47 -7.31
C ILE A 35 -6.42 4.94 -7.41
N PHE A 36 -6.48 4.22 -6.27
CA PHE A 36 -6.53 2.75 -6.28
C PHE A 36 -7.78 2.20 -6.95
N LYS A 37 -8.93 2.83 -6.73
CA LYS A 37 -10.19 2.45 -7.37
C LYS A 37 -10.08 2.57 -8.90
N ASP A 38 -9.56 3.69 -9.38
CA ASP A 38 -9.45 3.97 -10.81
C ASP A 38 -8.45 3.02 -11.48
N ALA A 39 -7.28 2.80 -10.86
CA ALA A 39 -6.28 1.83 -11.33
C ALA A 39 -6.82 0.39 -11.38
N LEU A 40 -7.63 -0.01 -10.39
CA LEU A 40 -8.32 -1.31 -10.40
C LEU A 40 -9.35 -1.40 -11.52
N HIS A 41 -10.10 -0.32 -11.76
CA HIS A 41 -11.12 -0.29 -12.81
C HIS A 41 -10.47 -0.48 -14.19
N GLU A 42 -9.45 0.30 -14.52
CA GLU A 42 -8.70 0.19 -15.78
C GLU A 42 -8.11 -1.21 -15.96
N MET A 43 -7.45 -1.74 -14.93
CA MET A 43 -6.87 -3.08 -14.96
C MET A 43 -7.93 -4.18 -15.21
N PHE A 44 -9.13 -4.07 -14.63
CA PHE A 44 -10.19 -5.04 -14.89
C PHE A 44 -10.80 -4.88 -16.30
N GLU A 45 -10.88 -3.67 -16.84
CA GLU A 45 -11.29 -3.46 -18.24
C GLU A 45 -10.28 -4.10 -19.20
N GLU A 46 -8.98 -3.94 -18.95
CA GLU A 46 -7.93 -4.63 -19.70
C GLU A 46 -8.06 -6.15 -19.62
N MET A 47 -8.34 -6.70 -18.42
CA MET A 47 -8.55 -8.15 -18.23
C MET A 47 -9.76 -8.66 -19.03
N VAL A 48 -10.88 -7.94 -19.02
CA VAL A 48 -12.06 -8.29 -19.82
C VAL A 48 -11.74 -8.23 -21.32
N SER A 49 -11.06 -7.16 -21.76
CA SER A 49 -10.66 -7.02 -23.17
C SER A 49 -9.73 -8.15 -23.63
N LEU A 50 -8.81 -8.59 -22.77
CA LEU A 50 -7.95 -9.75 -23.03
C LEU A 50 -8.77 -11.04 -23.23
N HIS A 51 -9.85 -11.21 -22.46
CA HIS A 51 -10.74 -12.38 -22.58
C HIS A 51 -11.58 -12.32 -23.85
N GLU A 52 -12.04 -11.14 -24.24
CA GLU A 52 -12.86 -10.97 -25.45
C GLU A 52 -12.06 -11.15 -26.74
N ASN A 53 -10.76 -10.79 -26.71
CA ASN A 53 -9.89 -10.81 -27.88
C ASN A 53 -8.89 -11.98 -27.88
N THR A 54 -9.10 -12.99 -27.03
CA THR A 54 -8.16 -14.12 -26.94
C THR A 54 -8.26 -15.05 -28.16
N SER A 55 -7.10 -15.45 -28.69
CA SER A 55 -7.01 -16.52 -29.70
C SER A 55 -7.01 -17.92 -29.08
N ARG A 56 -6.90 -18.05 -27.74
CA ARG A 56 -6.80 -19.34 -27.03
C ARG A 56 -8.04 -20.22 -27.19
N LEU A 57 -9.21 -19.62 -27.39
CA LEU A 57 -10.45 -20.36 -27.64
C LEU A 57 -10.41 -21.17 -28.93
N GLU A 58 -9.63 -20.72 -29.92
CA GLU A 58 -9.43 -21.42 -31.18
C GLU A 58 -8.20 -22.33 -31.14
N THR A 59 -7.09 -21.84 -30.59
CA THR A 59 -5.80 -22.54 -30.59
C THR A 59 -5.67 -23.59 -29.48
N LYS A 60 -6.51 -23.52 -28.45
CA LYS A 60 -6.51 -24.36 -27.23
C LYS A 60 -5.25 -24.24 -26.37
N TYR A 61 -4.40 -23.23 -26.59
CA TYR A 61 -3.25 -22.94 -25.75
C TYR A 61 -3.10 -21.43 -25.51
N ILE A 62 -2.52 -21.08 -24.36
CA ILE A 62 -2.17 -19.69 -24.02
C ILE A 62 -0.82 -19.36 -24.67
N SER A 63 -0.78 -18.34 -25.51
CA SER A 63 0.46 -17.89 -26.16
C SER A 63 1.42 -17.24 -25.16
N ASN A 64 2.70 -17.11 -25.51
CA ASN A 64 3.66 -16.40 -24.64
C ASN A 64 3.29 -14.93 -24.42
N ILE A 65 2.71 -14.27 -25.43
CA ILE A 65 2.27 -12.87 -25.32
C ILE A 65 1.11 -12.78 -24.32
N GLU A 66 0.14 -13.66 -24.47
CA GLU A 66 -1.02 -13.72 -23.58
C GLU A 66 -0.65 -14.13 -22.16
N ASN A 67 0.30 -15.07 -22.00
CA ASN A 67 0.89 -15.41 -20.71
C ASN A 67 1.47 -14.17 -20.01
N ASP A 68 2.26 -13.39 -20.74
CA ASP A 68 2.91 -12.19 -20.21
C ASP A 68 1.86 -11.14 -19.79
N GLN A 69 0.75 -11.01 -20.55
CA GLN A 69 -0.37 -10.13 -20.21
C GLN A 69 -1.14 -10.62 -18.97
N ILE A 70 -1.41 -11.92 -18.86
CA ILE A 70 -2.07 -12.51 -17.68
C ILE A 70 -1.19 -12.33 -16.44
N GLU A 71 0.12 -12.58 -16.55
CA GLU A 71 1.09 -12.35 -15.47
C GLU A 71 1.09 -10.87 -15.05
N ASN A 72 1.09 -9.94 -16.01
CA ASN A 72 1.03 -8.50 -15.75
C ASN A 72 -0.22 -8.10 -14.95
N LEU A 73 -1.40 -8.52 -15.42
CA LEU A 73 -2.66 -8.16 -14.78
C LEU A 73 -2.75 -8.74 -13.38
N LEU A 74 -2.30 -9.99 -13.18
CA LEU A 74 -2.25 -10.58 -11.84
C LEU A 74 -1.26 -9.85 -10.94
N PHE A 75 -0.09 -9.47 -11.45
CA PHE A 75 0.90 -8.70 -10.71
C PHE A 75 0.34 -7.34 -10.25
N ARG A 76 -0.25 -6.56 -11.17
CA ARG A 76 -0.88 -5.26 -10.88
C ARG A 76 -1.99 -5.40 -9.85
N TYR A 77 -2.84 -6.42 -10.00
CA TYR A 77 -3.88 -6.73 -9.01
C TYR A 77 -3.29 -6.96 -7.63
N LEU A 78 -2.21 -7.74 -7.50
CA LEU A 78 -1.60 -8.04 -6.20
C LEU A 78 -0.95 -6.82 -5.54
N ILE A 79 -0.38 -5.90 -6.33
CA ILE A 79 0.12 -4.60 -5.85
C ILE A 79 -1.03 -3.78 -5.27
N LEU A 80 -2.10 -3.58 -6.05
CA LEU A 80 -3.26 -2.78 -5.65
C LEU A 80 -3.99 -3.40 -4.45
N ARG A 81 -4.14 -4.74 -4.47
CA ARG A 81 -4.64 -5.52 -3.34
C ARG A 81 -3.80 -5.27 -2.09
N GLY A 82 -2.47 -5.36 -2.22
CA GLY A 82 -1.53 -5.11 -1.15
C GLY A 82 -1.71 -3.71 -0.57
N SER A 83 -1.79 -2.70 -1.44
CA SER A 83 -1.94 -1.28 -1.07
C SER A 83 -3.24 -0.99 -0.29
N LEU A 84 -4.37 -1.58 -0.72
CA LEU A 84 -5.64 -1.46 0.01
C LEU A 84 -5.55 -2.06 1.42
N TRP A 85 -4.85 -3.18 1.58
CA TRP A 85 -4.61 -3.76 2.89
C TRP A 85 -3.77 -2.86 3.81
N GLU A 86 -2.88 -2.05 3.26
CA GLU A 86 -2.08 -1.09 4.04
C GLU A 86 -2.98 -0.01 4.63
N VAL A 87 -3.93 0.51 3.83
CA VAL A 87 -4.94 1.46 4.30
C VAL A 87 -5.82 0.82 5.38
N ILE A 88 -6.30 -0.41 5.16
CA ILE A 88 -7.08 -1.15 6.15
C ILE A 88 -6.30 -1.30 7.47
N GLY A 89 -5.01 -1.68 7.38
CA GLY A 89 -4.13 -1.83 8.55
C GLY A 89 -3.90 -0.51 9.29
N LYS A 90 -3.63 0.58 8.56
CA LYS A 90 -3.47 1.93 9.13
C LYS A 90 -4.68 2.36 9.95
N TYR A 91 -5.88 2.15 9.41
CA TYR A 91 -7.13 2.60 10.03
C TYR A 91 -7.69 1.64 11.07
N ARG A 92 -7.24 0.37 11.08
CA ARG A 92 -7.46 -0.55 12.21
C ARG A 92 -6.86 -0.01 13.50
N ASP A 93 -5.59 0.40 13.44
CA ASP A 93 -4.84 0.82 14.62
C ASP A 93 -5.22 2.24 15.08
N TYR A 94 -5.83 3.02 14.18
CA TYR A 94 -6.24 4.40 14.42
C TYR A 94 -7.21 4.56 15.59
N ASN A 95 -8.11 3.59 15.80
CA ASN A 95 -9.11 3.60 16.88
C ASN A 95 -8.49 3.49 18.30
N THR A 96 -7.18 3.26 18.40
CA THR A 96 -6.40 3.28 19.65
C THR A 96 -5.66 4.60 19.88
N LEU A 97 -5.64 5.49 18.88
CA LEU A 97 -4.83 6.71 18.88
C LEU A 97 -5.58 7.96 19.37
N THR A 98 -6.93 7.95 19.32
CA THR A 98 -7.75 9.09 19.76
C THR A 98 -9.05 8.65 20.46
N ASP A 99 -9.42 9.40 21.49
CA ASP A 99 -10.71 9.26 22.18
C ASP A 99 -11.83 10.09 21.50
N ASP A 100 -11.51 10.87 20.46
CA ASP A 100 -12.50 11.71 19.76
C ASP A 100 -13.43 10.88 18.85
N PRO A 101 -14.76 10.87 19.10
CA PRO A 101 -15.69 10.05 18.33
C PRO A 101 -15.78 10.43 16.85
N GLU A 102 -15.68 11.72 16.51
CA GLU A 102 -15.77 12.20 15.12
C GLU A 102 -14.55 11.76 14.31
N THR A 103 -13.35 11.99 14.84
CA THR A 103 -12.09 11.58 14.20
C THR A 103 -12.01 10.06 14.04
N ASN A 104 -12.46 9.30 15.04
CA ASN A 104 -12.58 7.84 14.95
C ASN A 104 -13.57 7.40 13.87
N MET A 105 -14.69 8.11 13.72
CA MET A 105 -15.67 7.80 12.67
C MET A 105 -15.12 8.10 11.27
N LYS A 106 -14.40 9.22 11.11
CA LYS A 106 -13.68 9.57 9.89
C LYS A 106 -12.70 8.48 9.48
N ALA A 107 -11.87 8.05 10.42
CA ALA A 107 -10.94 6.95 10.26
C ALA A 107 -11.63 5.63 9.88
N PHE A 108 -12.74 5.31 10.55
CA PHE A 108 -13.54 4.14 10.23
C PHE A 108 -14.04 4.15 8.78
N VAL A 109 -14.66 5.23 8.32
CA VAL A 109 -15.22 5.30 6.97
C VAL A 109 -14.14 5.03 5.91
N ILE A 110 -12.93 5.55 6.10
CA ILE A 110 -11.79 5.34 5.19
C ILE A 110 -11.37 3.86 5.20
N GLY A 111 -11.16 3.26 6.38
CA GLY A 111 -10.79 1.85 6.50
C GLY A 111 -11.86 0.89 5.95
N TYR A 112 -13.13 1.18 6.21
CA TYR A 112 -14.26 0.36 5.72
C TYR A 112 -14.43 0.46 4.21
N TYR A 113 -14.25 1.67 3.65
CA TYR A 113 -14.23 1.87 2.20
C TYR A 113 -13.10 1.08 1.54
N ALA A 114 -11.89 1.11 2.11
CA ALA A 114 -10.76 0.32 1.62
C ALA A 114 -11.07 -1.19 1.64
N ALA A 115 -11.67 -1.69 2.72
CA ALA A 115 -12.05 -3.10 2.87
C ALA A 115 -13.10 -3.55 1.85
N LEU A 116 -14.16 -2.76 1.62
CA LEU A 116 -15.17 -3.10 0.62
C LEU A 116 -14.63 -2.97 -0.81
N THR A 117 -13.73 -2.01 -1.07
CA THR A 117 -13.05 -1.88 -2.36
C THR A 117 -12.17 -3.10 -2.65
N LEU A 118 -11.41 -3.55 -1.66
CA LEU A 118 -10.62 -4.79 -1.73
C LEU A 118 -11.51 -6.00 -2.01
N TYR A 119 -12.64 -6.11 -1.31
CA TYR A 119 -13.58 -7.21 -1.51
C TYR A 119 -14.15 -7.18 -2.93
N LYS A 120 -14.59 -6.01 -3.41
CA LYS A 120 -15.07 -5.81 -4.78
C LYS A 120 -14.02 -6.23 -5.81
N ALA A 121 -12.78 -5.78 -5.67
CA ALA A 121 -11.69 -6.13 -6.57
C ALA A 121 -11.44 -7.64 -6.59
N SER A 122 -11.37 -8.25 -5.41
CA SER A 122 -11.19 -9.69 -5.28
C SER A 122 -12.35 -10.46 -5.93
N GLY A 123 -13.59 -10.02 -5.68
CA GLY A 123 -14.80 -10.60 -6.28
C GLY A 123 -14.79 -10.51 -7.79
N HIS A 124 -14.41 -9.36 -8.37
CA HIS A 124 -14.24 -9.20 -9.82
C HIS A 124 -13.19 -10.15 -10.39
N LEU A 125 -12.02 -10.27 -9.75
CA LEU A 125 -11.00 -11.21 -10.19
C LEU A 125 -11.58 -12.63 -10.27
N ILE A 126 -12.33 -13.07 -9.25
CA ILE A 126 -12.94 -14.41 -9.31
C ILE A 126 -14.02 -14.49 -10.39
N THR A 127 -14.97 -13.56 -10.46
CA THR A 127 -16.12 -13.69 -11.37
C THR A 127 -15.77 -13.54 -12.85
N ILE A 128 -14.76 -12.75 -13.19
CA ILE A 128 -14.24 -12.61 -14.56
C ILE A 128 -13.60 -13.93 -15.05
N ASN A 129 -12.97 -14.68 -14.15
CA ASN A 129 -12.11 -15.81 -14.50
C ASN A 129 -12.74 -17.19 -14.21
N MET A 130 -13.66 -17.31 -13.24
CA MET A 130 -14.13 -18.60 -12.71
C MET A 130 -14.75 -19.57 -13.72
N LYS A 131 -15.20 -19.07 -14.88
CA LYS A 131 -15.82 -19.89 -15.93
C LYS A 131 -14.83 -20.46 -16.95
N ASP A 132 -13.55 -20.10 -16.85
CA ASP A 132 -12.48 -20.53 -17.75
C ASP A 132 -11.43 -21.30 -16.94
N ASP A 133 -11.56 -22.64 -16.91
CA ASP A 133 -10.67 -23.53 -16.14
C ASP A 133 -9.20 -23.37 -16.57
N GLN A 134 -8.94 -23.17 -17.86
CA GLN A 134 -7.57 -22.99 -18.37
C GLN A 134 -6.94 -21.72 -17.81
N LEU A 135 -7.73 -20.66 -17.66
CA LEU A 135 -7.27 -19.41 -17.08
C LEU A 135 -7.15 -19.46 -15.56
N VAL A 136 -8.08 -20.15 -14.88
CA VAL A 136 -7.98 -20.41 -13.44
C VAL A 136 -6.70 -21.19 -13.13
N ASP A 137 -6.37 -22.22 -13.91
CA ASP A 137 -5.11 -22.95 -13.80
C ASP A 137 -3.93 -22.00 -14.00
N LYS A 138 -4.01 -21.13 -15.02
CA LYS A 138 -2.96 -20.17 -15.33
C LYS A 138 -2.71 -19.15 -14.22
N LEU A 139 -3.76 -18.63 -13.60
CA LEU A 139 -3.68 -17.70 -12.46
C LEU A 139 -3.19 -18.37 -11.17
N ASN A 140 -3.17 -19.70 -11.13
CA ASN A 140 -2.62 -20.50 -10.03
C ASN A 140 -1.18 -20.98 -10.28
N GLU A 141 -0.58 -20.69 -11.43
CA GLU A 141 0.85 -20.95 -11.65
C GLU A 141 1.74 -20.06 -10.75
N SER A 142 2.98 -20.49 -10.54
CA SER A 142 4.01 -19.64 -9.95
C SER A 142 4.72 -18.83 -11.03
N TYR A 143 4.89 -17.53 -10.82
CA TYR A 143 5.62 -16.65 -11.74
C TYR A 143 6.91 -16.17 -11.09
N PHE A 144 8.03 -16.83 -11.40
CA PHE A 144 9.31 -16.56 -10.77
C PHE A 144 9.79 -15.11 -10.96
N ARG A 145 9.62 -14.54 -12.16
CA ARG A 145 10.10 -13.18 -12.49
C ARG A 145 9.40 -12.08 -11.71
N SER A 146 8.09 -12.25 -11.53
CA SER A 146 7.23 -11.33 -10.79
C SER A 146 7.04 -11.75 -9.34
N GLY A 147 7.63 -12.89 -8.95
CA GLY A 147 7.62 -13.42 -7.60
C GLY A 147 6.26 -13.90 -7.10
N ILE A 148 5.31 -14.15 -8.00
CA ILE A 148 3.95 -14.56 -7.64
C ILE A 148 3.97 -16.06 -7.27
N PRO A 149 3.48 -16.44 -6.08
CA PRO A 149 3.47 -17.83 -5.65
C PRO A 149 2.37 -18.65 -6.33
N LYS A 150 2.56 -19.97 -6.35
CA LYS A 150 1.53 -20.92 -6.80
C LYS A 150 0.25 -20.79 -5.95
N ASN A 151 -0.89 -21.11 -6.55
CA ASN A 151 -2.22 -21.12 -5.94
C ASN A 151 -2.68 -19.73 -5.45
N THR A 152 -2.23 -18.66 -6.10
CA THR A 152 -2.59 -17.29 -5.70
C THR A 152 -4.09 -17.02 -5.88
N PHE A 153 -4.66 -17.38 -7.03
CA PHE A 153 -6.09 -17.23 -7.29
C PHE A 153 -6.93 -18.05 -6.31
N GLU A 154 -6.54 -19.31 -6.05
CA GLU A 154 -7.21 -20.20 -5.10
C GLU A 154 -7.19 -19.62 -3.67
N LYS A 155 -6.07 -19.05 -3.22
CA LYS A 155 -5.99 -18.40 -1.90
C LYS A 155 -6.96 -17.20 -1.79
N ILE A 156 -7.07 -16.39 -2.84
CA ILE A 156 -8.01 -15.27 -2.89
C ILE A 156 -9.45 -15.78 -2.86
N PHE A 157 -9.75 -16.82 -3.65
CA PHE A 157 -11.05 -17.48 -3.68
C PHE A 157 -11.45 -18.04 -2.30
N ASN A 158 -10.55 -18.77 -1.65
CA ASN A 158 -10.78 -19.35 -0.32
C ASN A 158 -11.00 -18.26 0.74
N SER A 159 -10.28 -17.15 0.65
CA SER A 159 -10.48 -15.99 1.52
C SER A 159 -11.85 -15.34 1.32
N LEU A 160 -12.35 -15.26 0.09
CA LEU A 160 -13.64 -14.65 -0.24
C LEU A 160 -14.83 -15.53 0.10
N THR A 161 -14.66 -16.85 0.04
CA THR A 161 -15.73 -17.82 0.29
C THR A 161 -15.72 -18.37 1.71
N ASN A 162 -14.82 -17.89 2.57
CA ASN A 162 -14.80 -18.22 3.99
C ASN A 162 -16.10 -17.74 4.66
N PRO A 163 -16.89 -18.64 5.29
CA PRO A 163 -18.16 -18.27 5.90
C PRO A 163 -18.07 -17.20 7.00
N GLU A 164 -17.02 -17.21 7.83
CA GLU A 164 -16.80 -16.23 8.89
C GLU A 164 -16.58 -14.84 8.29
N ASN A 165 -15.72 -14.73 7.27
CA ASN A 165 -15.51 -13.45 6.56
C ASN A 165 -16.79 -12.91 5.91
N LEU A 166 -17.64 -13.80 5.37
CA LEU A 166 -18.91 -13.43 4.75
C LEU A 166 -19.94 -12.95 5.78
N GLU A 167 -19.98 -13.60 6.94
CA GLU A 167 -20.82 -13.21 8.07
C GLU A 167 -20.41 -11.84 8.59
N ASP A 168 -19.12 -11.65 8.81
CA ASP A 168 -18.62 -10.43 9.41
C ASP A 168 -18.86 -9.20 8.53
N LEU A 169 -18.78 -9.36 7.21
CA LEU A 169 -19.13 -8.31 6.25
C LEU A 169 -20.60 -7.89 6.36
N ASP A 170 -21.49 -8.85 6.57
CA ASP A 170 -22.93 -8.58 6.71
C ASP A 170 -23.23 -7.93 8.07
N ILE A 171 -22.54 -8.33 9.15
CA ILE A 171 -22.63 -7.67 10.46
C ILE A 171 -22.08 -6.24 10.40
N ALA A 172 -20.91 -6.03 9.79
CA ALA A 172 -20.32 -4.71 9.60
C ALA A 172 -21.28 -3.79 8.85
N ARG A 173 -21.93 -4.30 7.80
CA ARG A 173 -22.93 -3.56 7.04
C ARG A 173 -24.15 -3.20 7.90
N GLU A 174 -24.68 -4.15 8.66
CA GLU A 174 -25.83 -3.90 9.52
C GLU A 174 -25.52 -2.82 10.57
N LEU A 175 -24.37 -2.89 11.24
CA LEU A 175 -23.92 -1.90 12.21
C LEU A 175 -23.67 -0.52 11.55
N TYR A 176 -23.02 -0.51 10.38
CA TYR A 176 -22.81 0.70 9.58
C TYR A 176 -24.13 1.38 9.21
N SER A 177 -25.09 0.62 8.66
CA SER A 177 -26.39 1.15 8.25
C SER A 177 -27.16 1.73 9.43
N ARG A 178 -27.19 1.03 10.56
CA ARG A 178 -27.82 1.56 11.79
C ARG A 178 -27.18 2.89 12.19
N GLU A 179 -25.85 2.98 12.16
CA GLU A 179 -25.12 4.19 12.55
C GLU A 179 -25.35 5.34 11.60
N LEU A 180 -25.38 5.08 10.29
CA LEU A 180 -25.61 6.11 9.27
C LEU A 180 -27.00 6.75 9.39
N TYR A 181 -28.02 5.96 9.73
CA TYR A 181 -29.42 6.43 9.82
C TYR A 181 -29.81 6.93 11.23
N LEU A 182 -28.95 6.74 12.23
CA LEU A 182 -29.15 7.31 13.57
C LEU A 182 -28.83 8.81 13.56
N LYS A 183 -29.86 9.66 13.61
CA LYS A 183 -29.69 11.12 13.59
C LYS A 183 -28.75 11.61 14.69
N GLY A 184 -27.74 12.38 14.30
CA GLY A 184 -26.76 12.96 15.23
C GLY A 184 -25.68 11.97 15.71
N SER A 185 -25.66 10.74 15.19
CA SER A 185 -24.51 9.85 15.38
C SER A 185 -23.27 10.44 14.67
N PRO A 186 -22.05 10.06 15.10
CA PRO A 186 -20.83 10.50 14.41
C PRO A 186 -20.87 10.21 12.90
N LEU A 187 -21.39 9.05 12.46
CA LEU A 187 -21.45 8.71 11.03
C LEU A 187 -22.48 9.56 10.28
N ASN A 188 -23.64 9.78 10.90
CA ASN A 188 -24.69 10.60 10.32
C ASN A 188 -24.23 12.05 10.13
N LEU A 189 -23.41 12.58 11.04
CA LEU A 189 -22.85 13.92 10.93
C LEU A 189 -21.90 14.07 9.72
N LEU A 190 -21.19 13.01 9.33
CA LEU A 190 -20.33 13.02 8.14
C LEU A 190 -21.10 13.19 6.81
N LEU A 191 -22.42 13.02 6.79
CA LEU A 191 -23.25 13.35 5.63
C LEU A 191 -23.26 14.86 5.30
N SER A 192 -22.77 15.71 6.21
CA SER A 192 -22.59 17.14 5.97
C SER A 192 -21.15 17.51 5.58
N ASP A 193 -20.22 16.54 5.60
CA ASP A 193 -18.81 16.77 5.28
C ASP A 193 -18.55 16.47 3.79
N SER A 194 -18.17 17.51 3.03
CA SER A 194 -17.96 17.40 1.58
C SER A 194 -16.90 16.40 1.19
N LEU A 195 -15.93 16.11 2.07
CA LEU A 195 -14.87 15.15 1.81
C LEU A 195 -15.38 13.70 1.93
N TYR A 196 -16.35 13.43 2.82
CA TYR A 196 -16.82 12.08 3.13
C TYR A 196 -18.10 11.66 2.40
N VAL A 197 -18.94 12.62 2.00
CA VAL A 197 -20.18 12.34 1.25
C VAL A 197 -19.94 11.46 0.01
N PRO A 198 -18.91 11.70 -0.84
CA PRO A 198 -18.63 10.82 -1.97
C PRO A 198 -18.35 9.37 -1.55
N LEU A 199 -17.55 9.17 -0.50
CA LEU A 199 -17.22 7.83 0.03
C LEU A 199 -18.46 7.12 0.56
N ILE A 200 -19.29 7.82 1.35
CA ILE A 200 -20.52 7.27 1.94
C ILE A 200 -21.51 6.83 0.85
N ASN A 201 -21.65 7.62 -0.22
CA ASN A 201 -22.52 7.27 -1.33
C ASN A 201 -22.01 6.02 -2.08
N GLU A 202 -20.70 5.94 -2.32
CA GLU A 202 -20.09 4.79 -2.99
C GLU A 202 -20.09 3.52 -2.14
N LEU A 203 -20.03 3.62 -0.80
CA LEU A 203 -20.12 2.47 0.12
C LEU A 203 -21.40 1.67 -0.09
N GLU A 204 -22.53 2.32 -0.33
CA GLU A 204 -23.80 1.63 -0.61
C GLU A 204 -23.71 0.79 -1.89
N GLU A 205 -23.08 1.33 -2.94
CA GLU A 205 -22.86 0.62 -4.20
C GLU A 205 -21.86 -0.54 -4.05
N LEU A 206 -20.80 -0.36 -3.26
CA LEU A 206 -19.85 -1.42 -2.92
C LEU A 206 -20.54 -2.58 -2.18
N GLN A 207 -21.45 -2.28 -1.26
CA GLN A 207 -22.22 -3.28 -0.52
C GLN A 207 -23.17 -4.09 -1.44
N LYS A 208 -23.93 -3.42 -2.31
CA LYS A 208 -24.79 -4.10 -3.30
C LYS A 208 -23.98 -5.00 -4.22
N PHE A 209 -22.82 -4.49 -4.64
CA PHE A 209 -21.91 -5.21 -5.51
C PHE A 209 -21.37 -6.48 -4.82
N HIS A 210 -20.98 -6.38 -3.55
CA HIS A 210 -20.55 -7.52 -2.72
C HIS A 210 -21.60 -8.63 -2.71
N GLU A 211 -22.86 -8.31 -2.38
CA GLU A 211 -23.94 -9.30 -2.32
C GLU A 211 -24.09 -10.05 -3.65
N LYS A 212 -24.10 -9.31 -4.77
CA LYS A 212 -24.23 -9.89 -6.11
C LYS A 212 -23.08 -10.84 -6.43
N HIS A 213 -21.83 -10.43 -6.17
CA HIS A 213 -20.66 -11.24 -6.46
C HIS A 213 -20.58 -12.47 -5.58
N ARG A 214 -20.85 -12.33 -4.29
CA ARG A 214 -20.92 -13.44 -3.34
C ARG A 214 -21.88 -14.51 -3.83
N VAL A 215 -23.12 -14.13 -4.17
CA VAL A 215 -24.13 -15.08 -4.67
C VAL A 215 -23.66 -15.75 -5.96
N ALA A 216 -23.09 -14.99 -6.90
CA ALA A 216 -22.57 -15.55 -8.15
C ALA A 216 -21.47 -16.60 -7.92
N ILE A 217 -20.50 -16.28 -7.06
CA ILE A 217 -19.36 -17.16 -6.74
C ILE A 217 -19.84 -18.41 -6.01
N LEU A 218 -20.59 -18.26 -4.92
CA LEU A 218 -21.05 -19.39 -4.11
C LEU A 218 -21.96 -20.33 -4.91
N ASN A 219 -22.79 -19.80 -5.81
CA ASN A 219 -23.61 -20.64 -6.69
C ASN A 219 -22.77 -21.36 -7.74
N HIS A 220 -21.80 -20.68 -8.35
CA HIS A 220 -20.95 -21.27 -9.38
C HIS A 220 -20.16 -22.47 -8.85
N TYR A 221 -19.59 -22.35 -7.66
CA TYR A 221 -18.81 -23.42 -7.00
C TYR A 221 -19.66 -24.34 -6.11
N VAL A 222 -21.00 -24.19 -6.11
CA VAL A 222 -21.93 -25.00 -5.31
C VAL A 222 -21.61 -24.98 -3.81
N LEU A 223 -21.16 -23.82 -3.32
CA LEU A 223 -20.83 -23.57 -1.91
C LEU A 223 -21.99 -22.98 -1.11
N LEU A 224 -23.10 -22.61 -1.75
CA LEU A 224 -24.27 -22.06 -1.05
C LEU A 224 -25.05 -23.20 -0.35
N THR A 225 -24.57 -23.65 0.80
CA THR A 225 -25.21 -24.72 1.59
C THR A 225 -26.35 -24.17 2.47
N PRO A 226 -27.26 -25.03 3.00
CA PRO A 226 -28.24 -24.61 3.99
C PRO A 226 -27.61 -23.97 5.24
N GLU A 227 -26.43 -24.44 5.67
CA GLU A 227 -25.69 -23.88 6.80
C GLU A 227 -25.24 -22.45 6.50
N ILE A 228 -24.59 -22.22 5.36
CA ILE A 228 -24.15 -20.88 4.92
C ILE A 228 -25.36 -19.96 4.71
N THR A 229 -26.43 -20.48 4.12
CA THR A 229 -27.68 -19.72 3.90
C THR A 229 -28.32 -19.30 5.23
N ASN A 230 -28.32 -20.18 6.23
CA ASN A 230 -28.84 -19.86 7.56
C ASN A 230 -27.93 -18.87 8.29
N LEU A 231 -26.61 -19.02 8.17
CA LEU A 231 -25.61 -18.13 8.76
C LEU A 231 -25.76 -16.70 8.22
N LEU A 232 -25.86 -16.55 6.90
CA LEU A 232 -26.04 -15.24 6.22
C LEU A 232 -27.51 -14.74 6.20
N ARG A 233 -28.40 -15.36 6.98
CA ARG A 233 -29.81 -14.96 7.03
C ARG A 233 -29.93 -13.61 7.74
N HIS A 234 -30.62 -12.66 7.11
CA HIS A 234 -30.80 -11.30 7.63
C HIS A 234 -31.23 -11.25 9.11
N SER A 235 -32.18 -12.09 9.54
CA SER A 235 -32.62 -12.11 10.95
C SER A 235 -31.56 -12.61 11.94
N ASN A 236 -30.61 -13.44 11.50
CA ASN A 236 -29.49 -13.85 12.33
C ASN A 236 -28.47 -12.70 12.43
N ILE A 237 -28.16 -12.05 11.33
CA ILE A 237 -27.26 -10.87 11.28
C ILE A 237 -27.78 -9.75 12.19
N GLN A 238 -29.07 -9.41 12.09
CA GLN A 238 -29.69 -8.39 12.96
C GLN A 238 -29.58 -8.74 14.45
N LYS A 239 -29.85 -10.00 14.80
CA LYS A 239 -29.75 -10.47 16.19
C LYS A 239 -28.31 -10.40 16.72
N GLN A 240 -27.32 -10.68 15.87
CA GLN A 240 -25.91 -10.56 16.26
C GLN A 240 -25.50 -9.09 16.43
N ALA A 241 -25.90 -8.21 15.51
CA ALA A 241 -25.68 -6.79 15.64
C ALA A 241 -26.31 -6.22 16.93
N GLU A 242 -27.54 -6.62 17.26
CA GLU A 242 -28.22 -6.23 18.52
C GLU A 242 -27.44 -6.68 19.76
N ASN A 243 -26.97 -7.92 19.78
CA ASN A 243 -26.17 -8.45 20.89
C ASN A 243 -24.85 -7.67 21.06
N LEU A 244 -24.18 -7.31 19.96
CA LEU A 244 -22.97 -6.49 19.99
C LEU A 244 -23.25 -5.08 20.54
N ILE A 245 -24.36 -4.47 20.14
CA ILE A 245 -24.82 -3.16 20.64
C ILE A 245 -25.07 -3.21 22.15
N GLU A 246 -25.78 -4.23 22.63
CA GLU A 246 -26.04 -4.41 24.07
C GLU A 246 -24.75 -4.62 24.87
N GLN A 247 -23.81 -5.43 24.37
CA GLN A 247 -22.55 -5.72 25.05
C GLN A 247 -21.59 -4.52 25.09
N SER A 248 -21.57 -3.73 24.02
CA SER A 248 -20.63 -2.61 23.86
C SER A 248 -21.15 -1.32 24.51
N GLY A 249 -22.42 -1.29 24.92
CA GLY A 249 -23.03 -0.15 25.62
C GLY A 249 -23.54 0.97 24.69
N GLY A 250 -23.52 0.75 23.38
CA GLY A 250 -23.96 1.71 22.38
C GLY A 250 -23.66 1.26 20.96
N GLN A 251 -24.30 1.92 19.99
CA GLN A 251 -24.22 1.54 18.58
C GLN A 251 -22.88 1.89 17.95
N TYR A 252 -22.40 3.09 18.25
CA TYR A 252 -21.06 3.55 17.90
C TYR A 252 -19.99 2.62 18.49
N GLU A 253 -20.12 2.27 19.76
CA GLU A 253 -19.21 1.41 20.51
C GLU A 253 -19.20 0.00 19.95
N ALA A 254 -20.35 -0.53 19.53
CA ALA A 254 -20.45 -1.84 18.90
C ALA A 254 -19.84 -1.86 17.50
N LEU A 255 -20.11 -0.85 16.68
CA LEU A 255 -19.45 -0.71 15.38
C LEU A 255 -17.93 -0.64 15.56
N LYS A 256 -17.46 0.24 16.47
CA LYS A 256 -16.04 0.37 16.82
C LYS A 256 -15.43 -0.95 17.28
N ALA A 257 -16.06 -1.65 18.22
CA ALA A 257 -15.58 -2.92 18.76
C ALA A 257 -15.56 -4.03 17.70
N PHE A 258 -16.63 -4.13 16.91
CA PHE A 258 -16.77 -5.15 15.88
C PHE A 258 -15.70 -5.04 14.79
N LEU A 259 -15.33 -3.82 14.39
CA LEU A 259 -14.32 -3.62 13.36
C LEU A 259 -12.91 -3.89 13.88
N LEU A 260 -12.64 -3.56 15.15
CA LEU A 260 -11.38 -3.93 15.80
C LEU A 260 -11.19 -5.45 15.81
N THR A 261 -12.27 -6.22 16.01
CA THR A 261 -12.23 -7.69 15.99
C THR A 261 -12.24 -8.27 14.58
N TRP A 262 -13.11 -7.79 13.69
CA TRP A 262 -13.24 -8.25 12.30
C TRP A 262 -11.93 -8.13 11.53
N VAL A 263 -11.25 -6.98 11.66
CA VAL A 263 -9.94 -6.77 11.05
C VAL A 263 -8.81 -7.39 11.90
N GLY A 264 -9.08 -7.74 13.17
CA GLY A 264 -8.14 -8.37 14.10
C GLY A 264 -7.94 -9.88 13.88
N ASP A 265 -8.98 -10.59 13.44
CA ASP A 265 -8.90 -12.03 13.09
C ASP A 265 -8.22 -12.27 11.74
N ILE A 266 -8.12 -11.22 10.92
CA ILE A 266 -7.21 -11.16 9.79
C ILE A 266 -5.80 -10.84 10.32
N LYS A 267 -5.03 -11.91 10.60
CA LYS A 267 -3.63 -11.79 11.01
C LYS A 267 -2.80 -11.12 9.91
N SER A 268 -2.61 -9.80 10.04
CA SER A 268 -1.52 -9.13 9.34
C SER A 268 -0.20 -9.67 9.92
N PRO A 269 0.73 -10.19 9.10
CA PRO A 269 2.08 -10.50 9.54
C PRO A 269 2.85 -9.17 9.68
N VAL A 270 2.44 -8.37 10.66
CA VAL A 270 3.18 -7.17 11.04
C VAL A 270 4.41 -7.65 11.80
N THR A 271 5.58 -7.47 11.22
CA THR A 271 6.78 -7.29 12.03
C THR A 271 6.90 -5.80 12.30
N ASP A 272 7.30 -5.43 13.51
CA ASP A 272 7.43 -4.03 13.89
C ASP A 272 8.49 -3.32 13.01
N ASN A 273 8.27 -2.05 12.69
CA ASN A 273 9.27 -1.20 12.04
C ASN A 273 10.52 -1.04 12.92
N LEU A 274 11.66 -0.71 12.31
CA LEU A 274 12.82 -0.29 13.09
C LEU A 274 12.52 1.03 13.82
N TYR A 275 12.81 1.05 15.10
CA TYR A 275 12.80 2.26 15.89
C TYR A 275 14.16 2.98 15.80
N PHE A 276 14.11 4.24 15.36
CA PHE A 276 15.26 5.14 15.30
C PHE A 276 15.15 6.24 16.36
N THR A 277 16.18 6.37 17.18
CA THR A 277 16.36 7.53 18.06
C THR A 277 16.69 8.79 17.26
N GLU A 278 16.42 9.96 17.82
CA GLU A 278 16.80 11.24 17.20
C GLU A 278 18.30 11.34 16.90
N LYS A 279 19.15 10.70 17.70
CA LYS A 279 20.59 10.62 17.43
C LYS A 279 20.88 9.81 16.16
N GLU A 280 20.27 8.63 16.03
CA GLU A 280 20.42 7.74 14.88
C GLU A 280 19.86 8.39 13.59
N LYS A 281 18.70 9.06 13.67
CA LYS A 281 18.15 9.85 12.54
C LYS A 281 19.13 10.93 12.08
N ASN A 282 19.68 11.70 13.01
CA ASN A 282 20.67 12.72 12.70
C ASN A 282 21.98 12.14 12.11
N GLU A 283 22.41 10.96 12.56
CA GLU A 283 23.56 10.26 11.99
C GLU A 283 23.30 9.85 10.53
N ILE A 284 22.09 9.37 10.22
CA ILE A 284 21.65 9.08 8.84
C ILE A 284 21.64 10.35 7.99
N LYS A 285 21.01 11.43 8.45
CA LYS A 285 20.95 12.67 7.65
C LYS A 285 22.33 13.24 7.35
N LYS A 286 23.29 13.09 8.28
CA LYS A 286 24.68 13.57 8.09
C LYS A 286 25.49 12.75 7.09
N MET A 287 25.18 11.47 6.88
CA MET A 287 25.88 10.66 5.88
C MET A 287 25.36 10.88 4.46
N LEU A 288 24.12 11.36 4.31
CA LEU A 288 23.46 11.55 3.03
C LEU A 288 24.02 12.76 2.26
N SER A 289 24.01 12.66 0.94
CA SER A 289 24.40 13.72 0.01
C SER A 289 23.43 13.76 -1.18
N PRO A 290 23.10 14.95 -1.72
CA PRO A 290 22.17 15.04 -2.86
C PRO A 290 22.58 14.11 -4.00
N GLY A 291 21.60 13.36 -4.52
CA GLY A 291 21.82 12.32 -5.51
C GLY A 291 22.00 10.91 -4.94
N ASP A 292 22.11 10.74 -3.62
CA ASP A 292 22.07 9.42 -3.02
C ASP A 292 20.73 8.73 -3.30
N ILE A 293 20.82 7.45 -3.68
CA ILE A 293 19.68 6.57 -3.90
C ILE A 293 19.46 5.78 -2.61
N ILE A 294 18.26 5.89 -2.05
CA ILE A 294 17.86 5.19 -0.84
C ILE A 294 16.86 4.10 -1.24
N LEU A 295 17.17 2.85 -0.92
CA LEU A 295 16.28 1.73 -1.18
C LEU A 295 15.81 1.16 0.15
N THR A 296 14.49 0.98 0.29
CA THR A 296 13.89 0.56 1.56
C THR A 296 13.05 -0.70 1.40
N TYR A 297 12.92 -1.39 2.52
CA TYR A 297 11.92 -2.41 2.76
C TYR A 297 11.24 -2.08 4.07
N SER A 298 9.92 -2.15 4.06
CA SER A 298 9.09 -1.87 5.21
C SER A 298 8.15 -3.05 5.34
N ALA A 299 8.18 -3.69 6.49
CA ALA A 299 7.39 -4.86 6.80
C ALA A 299 6.02 -4.45 7.36
N GLY A 300 5.10 -5.41 7.48
CA GLY A 300 3.71 -5.12 7.83
C GLY A 300 2.85 -4.58 6.70
N TYR A 301 3.45 -4.23 5.55
CA TYR A 301 2.73 -4.00 4.31
C TYR A 301 2.34 -5.32 3.64
N MET A 302 1.06 -5.55 3.35
CA MET A 302 0.59 -6.83 2.79
C MET A 302 1.05 -7.08 1.35
N SER A 303 1.37 -6.02 0.61
CA SER A 303 2.13 -6.07 -0.65
C SER A 303 3.39 -6.94 -0.50
N ASN A 304 3.96 -7.04 0.71
CA ASN A 304 5.15 -7.84 0.96
C ASN A 304 4.99 -9.36 0.87
N ILE A 305 3.79 -9.85 1.15
CA ILE A 305 3.48 -11.29 1.14
C ILE A 305 3.36 -11.77 -0.31
N PHE A 306 2.94 -10.88 -1.22
CA PHE A 306 2.62 -11.22 -2.61
C PHE A 306 3.70 -10.80 -3.62
N LEU A 307 4.65 -9.95 -3.22
CA LEU A 307 5.73 -9.45 -4.07
C LEU A 307 7.06 -9.64 -3.34
N PRO A 308 7.85 -10.67 -3.64
CA PRO A 308 9.14 -10.89 -3.00
C PRO A 308 10.15 -9.83 -3.43
N GLY A 309 11.12 -9.57 -2.57
CA GLY A 309 12.18 -8.60 -2.80
C GLY A 309 12.82 -8.18 -1.48
N THR A 310 14.13 -8.00 -1.50
CA THR A 310 14.91 -7.55 -0.34
C THR A 310 14.61 -6.10 -0.03
N PHE A 311 14.54 -5.30 -1.09
CA PHE A 311 14.12 -3.90 -1.13
C PHE A 311 12.99 -3.76 -2.15
N LYS A 312 12.07 -2.83 -1.90
CA LYS A 312 10.84 -2.69 -2.71
C LYS A 312 10.53 -1.26 -3.10
N HIS A 313 11.13 -0.30 -2.43
CA HIS A 313 10.89 1.10 -2.70
C HIS A 313 12.20 1.84 -2.96
N GLY A 314 12.14 2.80 -3.87
CA GLY A 314 13.26 3.61 -4.30
C GLY A 314 12.99 5.09 -4.06
N ILE A 315 13.97 5.77 -3.47
CA ILE A 315 13.86 7.16 -3.04
C ILE A 315 15.16 7.86 -3.47
N VAL A 316 15.05 9.12 -3.89
CA VAL A 316 16.22 9.95 -4.16
C VAL A 316 16.34 11.01 -3.08
N TYR A 317 17.48 11.07 -2.41
CA TYR A 317 17.79 12.16 -1.49
C TYR A 317 18.23 13.39 -2.28
N VAL A 318 17.55 14.51 -2.03
CA VAL A 318 17.74 15.76 -2.76
C VAL A 318 18.38 16.86 -1.92
N GLY A 319 18.59 16.59 -0.63
CA GLY A 319 19.26 17.50 0.31
C GLY A 319 18.28 18.36 1.12
N ASP A 320 18.78 18.91 2.23
CA ASP A 320 18.02 19.81 3.09
C ASP A 320 17.71 21.14 2.38
N ARG A 321 16.43 21.33 2.08
CA ARG A 321 15.93 22.50 1.37
C ARG A 321 15.70 23.72 2.25
N GLN A 322 15.73 23.59 3.59
CA GLN A 322 15.68 24.76 4.49
C GLN A 322 16.86 25.70 4.27
N SER A 323 17.98 25.14 3.78
CA SER A 323 19.22 25.88 3.55
C SER A 323 19.36 26.45 2.13
N TRP A 324 18.40 26.19 1.23
CA TRP A 324 18.50 26.58 -0.19
C TRP A 324 18.26 28.08 -0.41
N ASN A 325 19.15 28.69 -1.18
CA ASN A 325 19.03 30.07 -1.60
C ASN A 325 18.37 30.18 -2.99
N GLU A 326 18.13 31.41 -3.48
CA GLU A 326 17.48 31.64 -4.78
C GLU A 326 18.23 31.02 -5.97
N HIS A 327 19.56 30.90 -5.90
CA HIS A 327 20.36 30.26 -6.95
C HIS A 327 20.13 28.75 -6.99
N ASP A 328 20.05 28.10 -5.82
CA ASP A 328 19.74 26.67 -5.73
C ASP A 328 18.36 26.39 -6.35
N TRP A 329 17.35 27.19 -6.01
CA TRP A 329 16.01 27.09 -6.62
C TRP A 329 16.00 27.35 -8.12
N ALA A 330 16.73 28.37 -8.59
CA ALA A 330 16.81 28.71 -10.01
C ALA A 330 17.48 27.61 -10.84
N SER A 331 18.40 26.85 -10.23
CA SER A 331 19.13 25.75 -10.89
C SER A 331 18.26 24.55 -11.27
N LEU A 332 17.06 24.42 -10.69
CA LEU A 332 16.14 23.31 -10.97
C LEU A 332 15.18 23.58 -12.13
N HIS A 333 15.03 24.83 -12.55
CA HIS A 333 14.12 25.22 -13.63
C HIS A 333 12.65 24.76 -13.45
N LEU A 334 12.15 24.78 -12.21
CA LEU A 334 10.78 24.34 -11.89
C LEU A 334 9.73 25.42 -12.19
N SER A 335 8.54 24.96 -12.60
CA SER A 335 7.34 25.81 -12.62
C SER A 335 6.88 26.14 -11.19
N ALA A 336 6.09 27.20 -11.05
CA ALA A 336 5.52 27.58 -9.76
C ALA A 336 4.63 26.45 -9.17
N GLU A 337 3.89 25.75 -10.03
CA GLU A 337 3.07 24.60 -9.65
C GLU A 337 3.91 23.47 -9.07
N LYS A 338 5.00 23.07 -9.74
CA LYS A 338 5.90 22.02 -9.22
C LYS A 338 6.60 22.42 -7.94
N ARG A 339 6.93 23.70 -7.80
CA ARG A 339 7.51 24.23 -6.57
C ARG A 339 6.54 24.17 -5.38
N ALA A 340 5.23 24.23 -5.62
CA ALA A 340 4.22 24.16 -4.56
C ALA A 340 4.11 22.76 -3.92
N PHE A 341 4.60 21.71 -4.58
CA PHE A 341 4.69 20.36 -4.00
C PHE A 341 5.80 20.22 -2.95
N ILE A 342 6.71 21.19 -2.84
CA ILE A 342 7.88 21.08 -1.99
C ILE A 342 7.67 21.85 -0.69
N GLN A 343 7.65 21.13 0.44
CA GLN A 343 7.60 21.75 1.76
C GLN A 343 9.01 22.07 2.27
N PRO A 344 9.18 23.09 3.15
CA PRO A 344 10.49 23.49 3.65
C PRO A 344 11.29 22.35 4.32
N GLY A 345 10.61 21.40 4.97
CA GLY A 345 11.25 20.27 5.66
C GLY A 345 11.56 19.06 4.78
N ASP A 346 11.22 19.10 3.50
CA ASP A 346 11.38 17.97 2.61
C ASP A 346 12.80 17.87 2.07
N ASP A 347 13.39 16.69 2.13
CA ASP A 347 14.75 16.38 1.69
C ASP A 347 14.86 15.11 0.82
N ILE A 348 13.72 14.50 0.48
CA ILE A 348 13.61 13.35 -0.43
C ILE A 348 12.54 13.57 -1.50
N ILE A 349 12.69 12.88 -2.63
CA ILE A 349 11.65 12.67 -3.64
C ILE A 349 11.44 11.18 -3.84
N GLU A 350 10.18 10.77 -3.90
CA GLU A 350 9.75 9.39 -4.08
C GLU A 350 8.49 9.31 -4.96
N SER A 351 8.30 8.20 -5.67
CA SER A 351 7.00 7.89 -6.29
C SER A 351 6.27 6.87 -5.43
N VAL A 352 5.17 7.28 -4.82
CA VAL A 352 4.27 6.43 -4.03
C VAL A 352 2.91 6.42 -4.69
N SER A 353 1.94 5.71 -4.14
CA SER A 353 0.58 5.61 -4.68
C SER A 353 -0.10 6.94 -5.04
N GLU A 354 0.22 8.01 -4.32
CA GLU A 354 -0.25 9.38 -4.53
C GLU A 354 0.43 10.08 -5.73
N GLY A 355 1.41 9.42 -6.34
CA GLY A 355 2.27 9.93 -7.39
C GLY A 355 3.66 10.32 -6.89
N VAL A 356 4.31 11.18 -7.66
CA VAL A 356 5.65 11.67 -7.36
C VAL A 356 5.57 12.85 -6.41
N ILE A 357 5.99 12.62 -5.17
CA ILE A 357 5.88 13.59 -4.08
C ILE A 357 7.26 13.98 -3.55
N SER A 358 7.27 15.12 -2.86
CA SER A 358 8.35 15.57 -2.02
C SER A 358 8.02 15.20 -0.57
N ASN A 359 9.00 14.69 0.18
CA ASN A 359 8.79 14.21 1.55
C ASN A 359 10.08 14.40 2.38
N SER A 360 10.06 13.96 3.64
CA SER A 360 11.20 14.05 4.56
C SER A 360 11.73 12.69 5.02
N MET A 361 13.06 12.62 5.19
CA MET A 361 13.76 11.49 5.84
C MET A 361 13.25 11.26 7.26
N ASP A 362 12.89 12.32 7.99
CA ASP A 362 12.38 12.20 9.36
C ASP A 362 11.04 11.46 9.38
N HIS A 363 10.15 11.74 8.42
CA HIS A 363 8.90 11.02 8.25
C HIS A 363 9.13 9.56 7.83
N LEU A 364 10.03 9.31 6.87
CA LEU A 364 10.40 7.97 6.41
C LEU A 364 10.92 7.10 7.57
N LEU A 365 11.89 7.59 8.33
CA LEU A 365 12.53 6.87 9.44
C LEU A 365 11.59 6.67 10.64
N ALA A 366 10.55 7.47 10.78
CA ALA A 366 9.59 7.31 11.86
C ALA A 366 8.56 6.19 11.60
N HIS A 367 8.24 5.89 10.33
CA HIS A 367 7.06 5.08 10.01
C HIS A 367 7.27 3.98 8.96
N LYS A 368 8.38 3.99 8.22
CA LYS A 368 8.47 3.24 6.95
C LYS A 368 9.85 2.64 6.68
N VAL A 369 10.51 2.02 7.68
CA VAL A 369 11.79 1.31 7.45
C VAL A 369 11.94 0.08 8.35
N ASN A 370 12.09 -1.10 7.74
CA ASN A 370 12.62 -2.32 8.35
C ASN A 370 14.04 -2.63 7.89
N ARG A 371 14.35 -2.31 6.63
CA ARG A 371 15.69 -2.36 6.06
C ARG A 371 15.87 -1.17 5.13
N MET A 372 17.07 -0.62 5.10
CA MET A 372 17.42 0.49 4.21
C MET A 372 18.85 0.33 3.72
N VAL A 373 19.10 0.61 2.45
CA VAL A 373 20.44 0.76 1.91
C VAL A 373 20.57 2.12 1.25
N VAL A 374 21.71 2.77 1.48
CA VAL A 374 22.08 4.04 0.86
C VAL A 374 23.16 3.77 -0.17
N LEU A 375 22.89 4.12 -1.42
CA LEU A 375 23.77 3.95 -2.56
C LEU A 375 24.15 5.33 -3.12
N ARG A 376 25.45 5.58 -3.28
CA ARG A 376 25.96 6.85 -3.83
C ARG A 376 26.44 6.69 -5.27
N PRO A 377 25.83 7.38 -6.24
CA PRO A 377 26.33 7.45 -7.61
C PRO A 377 27.75 8.03 -7.69
N LYS A 378 28.66 7.35 -8.40
CA LYS A 378 29.98 7.91 -8.76
C LYS A 378 29.88 8.85 -9.95
N LEU A 379 29.20 9.97 -9.74
CA LEU A 379 28.98 11.00 -10.75
C LEU A 379 29.64 12.30 -10.33
N ASN A 380 30.03 13.10 -11.32
CA ASN A 380 30.54 14.44 -11.04
C ASN A 380 29.40 15.41 -10.68
N ARG A 381 29.74 16.58 -10.13
CA ARG A 381 28.76 17.56 -9.64
C ARG A 381 27.75 18.00 -10.71
N ALA A 382 28.16 18.13 -11.97
CA ALA A 382 27.27 18.54 -13.05
C ALA A 382 26.27 17.43 -13.41
N GLN A 383 26.71 16.17 -13.41
CA GLN A 383 25.84 15.01 -13.62
C GLN A 383 24.83 14.84 -12.47
N ILE A 384 25.26 15.01 -11.21
CA ILE A 384 24.35 15.02 -10.06
C ILE A 384 23.33 16.15 -10.18
N GLN A 385 23.76 17.37 -10.53
CA GLN A 385 22.84 18.49 -10.74
C GLN A 385 21.80 18.17 -11.82
N GLN A 386 22.23 17.57 -12.94
CA GLN A 386 21.30 17.16 -13.99
C GLN A 386 20.31 16.11 -13.50
N ALA A 387 20.77 15.12 -12.72
CA ALA A 387 19.88 14.14 -12.10
C ALA A 387 18.87 14.83 -11.17
N MET A 388 19.29 15.83 -10.37
CA MET A 388 18.38 16.59 -9.52
C MET A 388 17.32 17.35 -10.32
N VAL A 389 17.69 17.97 -11.44
CA VAL A 389 16.71 18.61 -12.36
C VAL A 389 15.69 17.57 -12.86
N VAL A 390 16.15 16.40 -13.30
CA VAL A 390 15.28 15.34 -13.81
C VAL A 390 14.32 14.85 -12.73
N VAL A 391 14.83 14.50 -11.53
CA VAL A 391 13.99 14.02 -10.42
C VAL A 391 12.92 15.04 -10.04
N HIS A 392 13.27 16.32 -9.90
CA HIS A 392 12.28 17.36 -9.56
C HIS A 392 11.30 17.63 -10.69
N SER A 393 11.68 17.39 -11.96
CA SER A 393 10.78 17.54 -13.09
C SER A 393 9.63 16.52 -13.08
N TYR A 394 9.68 15.47 -12.27
CA TYR A 394 8.58 14.51 -12.14
C TYR A 394 7.58 14.84 -11.02
N LEU A 395 7.86 15.82 -10.15
CA LEU A 395 6.95 16.18 -9.05
C LEU A 395 5.53 16.47 -9.55
N GLY A 396 4.55 15.85 -8.90
CA GLY A 396 3.13 15.93 -9.23
C GLY A 396 2.65 14.98 -10.34
N ASN A 397 3.54 14.23 -10.98
CA ASN A 397 3.12 13.18 -11.91
C ASN A 397 2.43 12.03 -11.15
N GLY A 398 1.47 11.36 -11.79
CA GLY A 398 0.76 10.22 -11.19
C GLY A 398 1.65 8.97 -11.05
N TYR A 399 1.22 8.03 -10.20
CA TYR A 399 1.92 6.76 -10.02
C TYR A 399 1.61 5.79 -11.15
N ASP A 400 2.63 5.08 -11.64
CA ASP A 400 2.44 4.07 -12.67
C ASP A 400 2.05 2.71 -12.10
N PHE A 401 0.75 2.42 -12.06
CA PHE A 401 0.25 1.10 -11.68
C PHE A 401 0.35 0.06 -12.80
N SER A 402 0.77 0.43 -14.02
CA SER A 402 1.00 -0.49 -15.14
C SER A 402 2.42 -1.07 -15.16
N PHE A 403 3.35 -0.41 -14.47
CA PHE A 403 4.77 -0.74 -14.43
C PHE A 403 5.38 -0.84 -15.84
N ASP A 404 4.95 0.05 -16.74
CA ASP A 404 5.43 0.13 -18.12
C ASP A 404 6.35 1.35 -18.30
N PHE A 405 7.66 1.10 -18.24
CA PHE A 405 8.68 2.14 -18.38
C PHE A 405 8.68 2.80 -19.79
N ASN A 406 7.93 2.26 -20.76
CA ASN A 406 7.74 2.90 -22.07
C ASN A 406 6.79 4.10 -22.00
N ASN A 407 5.92 4.19 -20.98
CA ASN A 407 5.04 5.32 -20.76
C ASN A 407 5.62 6.26 -19.70
N ALA A 408 5.96 7.49 -20.08
CA ALA A 408 6.54 8.48 -19.17
C ALA A 408 5.50 9.40 -18.49
N ALA A 409 4.20 9.18 -18.71
CA ALA A 409 3.14 10.03 -18.15
C ALA A 409 2.96 9.84 -16.64
N THR A 410 3.13 8.60 -16.17
CA THR A 410 3.11 8.18 -14.77
C THR A 410 4.46 7.57 -14.42
N GLN A 411 4.83 7.48 -13.14
CA GLN A 411 6.16 7.01 -12.74
C GLN A 411 6.13 5.99 -11.59
N VAL A 412 6.95 4.94 -11.69
CA VAL A 412 7.29 4.06 -10.55
C VAL A 412 8.48 4.62 -9.77
N CYS A 413 8.64 4.27 -8.50
CA CYS A 413 9.71 4.75 -7.62
C CYS A 413 11.13 4.54 -8.20
N THR A 414 11.39 3.37 -8.79
CA THR A 414 12.66 3.03 -9.43
C THR A 414 12.79 3.58 -10.85
N GLU A 415 11.69 3.96 -11.49
CA GLU A 415 11.69 4.60 -12.80
C GLU A 415 12.28 5.99 -12.73
N ILE A 416 11.96 6.76 -11.68
CA ILE A 416 12.59 8.06 -11.42
C ILE A 416 14.11 7.92 -11.31
N ILE A 417 14.58 6.91 -10.58
CA ILE A 417 16.00 6.61 -10.45
C ILE A 417 16.60 6.25 -11.81
N TYR A 418 15.95 5.36 -12.57
CA TYR A 418 16.38 4.99 -13.91
C TYR A 418 16.49 6.21 -14.82
N ARG A 419 15.45 7.06 -14.90
CA ARG A 419 15.41 8.22 -15.79
C ARG A 419 16.42 9.30 -15.40
N ALA A 420 16.70 9.47 -14.11
CA ALA A 420 17.64 10.47 -13.63
C ALA A 420 19.12 10.06 -13.79
N PHE A 421 19.42 8.77 -13.68
CA PHE A 421 20.79 8.30 -13.54
C PHE A 421 21.28 7.36 -14.66
N ASN A 422 20.39 6.66 -15.36
CA ASN A 422 20.80 5.79 -16.47
C ASN A 422 21.40 6.62 -17.62
N GLY A 423 22.57 6.22 -18.10
CA GLY A 423 23.34 6.95 -19.11
C GLY A 423 24.07 8.19 -18.57
N ALA A 424 23.98 8.49 -17.28
CA ALA A 424 24.78 9.55 -16.67
C ALA A 424 26.22 9.04 -16.45
N GLY A 425 27.18 9.58 -17.21
CA GLY A 425 28.55 9.08 -17.17
C GLY A 425 28.61 7.64 -17.69
N ASP A 426 29.23 6.75 -16.93
CA ASP A 426 29.29 5.31 -17.26
C ASP A 426 28.16 4.51 -16.60
N MET A 427 27.21 5.17 -15.93
CA MET A 427 26.14 4.48 -15.21
C MET A 427 25.12 3.85 -16.17
N GLU A 428 24.95 2.54 -16.08
CA GLU A 428 23.94 1.80 -16.83
C GLU A 428 23.17 0.86 -15.91
N PHE A 429 21.84 0.92 -15.98
CA PHE A 429 20.93 -0.01 -15.34
C PHE A 429 20.37 -0.99 -16.37
N GLN A 430 20.56 -2.28 -16.12
CA GLN A 430 19.98 -3.33 -16.95
C GLN A 430 18.52 -3.56 -16.55
N LEU A 431 17.60 -3.24 -17.46
CA LEU A 431 16.18 -3.52 -17.26
C LEU A 431 15.93 -5.02 -17.37
N THR A 432 15.04 -5.54 -16.53
CA THR A 432 14.62 -6.94 -16.53
C THR A 432 13.14 -7.05 -16.85
N LYS A 433 12.79 -8.00 -17.72
CA LYS A 433 11.39 -8.26 -18.07
C LYS A 433 10.67 -8.91 -16.88
N ARG A 434 9.64 -8.26 -16.34
CA ARG A 434 8.75 -8.78 -15.28
C ARG A 434 7.32 -8.52 -15.67
N ALA A 435 6.46 -9.52 -15.54
CA ALA A 435 5.05 -9.41 -15.85
C ALA A 435 4.83 -8.73 -17.23
N GLY A 436 5.49 -9.23 -18.27
CA GLY A 436 5.39 -8.69 -19.64
C GLY A 436 6.14 -7.38 -19.93
N ASN A 437 6.48 -6.57 -18.92
CA ASN A 437 7.08 -5.25 -19.11
C ASN A 437 8.56 -5.21 -18.74
N MET A 438 9.32 -4.33 -19.39
CA MET A 438 10.70 -4.04 -18.99
C MET A 438 10.68 -3.13 -17.78
N THR A 439 11.28 -3.57 -16.67
CA THR A 439 11.22 -2.86 -15.38
C THR A 439 12.60 -2.83 -14.72
N LEU A 440 12.76 -1.94 -13.74
CA LEU A 440 13.90 -1.93 -12.82
C LEU A 440 13.37 -2.11 -11.40
N SER A 441 13.74 -3.17 -10.70
CA SER A 441 13.39 -3.33 -9.28
C SER A 441 14.45 -2.71 -8.38
N ALA A 442 14.09 -2.43 -7.11
CA ALA A 442 15.07 -1.95 -6.13
C ALA A 442 16.20 -2.97 -5.92
N ASP A 443 15.88 -4.27 -5.92
CA ASP A 443 16.89 -5.34 -5.86
C ASP A 443 17.81 -5.34 -7.10
N ASP A 444 17.33 -4.99 -8.29
CA ASP A 444 18.20 -4.84 -9.47
C ASP A 444 19.19 -3.70 -9.30
N ILE A 445 18.78 -2.59 -8.68
CA ILE A 445 19.67 -1.46 -8.36
C ILE A 445 20.73 -1.90 -7.33
N CYS A 446 20.33 -2.67 -6.30
CA CYS A 446 21.29 -3.24 -5.36
C CYS A 446 22.28 -4.20 -6.02
N LYS A 447 21.81 -5.09 -6.91
CA LYS A 447 22.66 -6.00 -7.68
C LYS A 447 23.62 -5.23 -8.57
N ASN A 448 23.13 -4.20 -9.27
CA ASN A 448 23.97 -3.30 -10.05
C ASN A 448 25.06 -2.63 -9.20
N ALA A 449 24.72 -2.18 -7.98
CA ALA A 449 25.70 -1.62 -7.06
C ALA A 449 26.73 -2.64 -6.56
N LEU A 450 26.38 -3.93 -6.47
CA LEU A 450 27.31 -4.99 -6.07
C LEU A 450 28.21 -5.43 -7.23
N GLU A 451 27.68 -5.52 -8.44
CA GLU A 451 28.33 -6.06 -9.63
C GLU A 451 29.16 -5.02 -10.39
N THR A 452 28.78 -3.74 -10.30
CA THR A 452 29.47 -2.64 -10.98
C THR A 452 30.26 -1.77 -10.00
N SER A 453 31.07 -0.87 -10.55
CA SER A 453 31.80 0.13 -9.76
C SER A 453 31.08 1.49 -9.69
N HIS A 454 29.88 1.61 -10.28
CA HIS A 454 29.19 2.88 -10.51
C HIS A 454 28.44 3.42 -9.28
N LEU A 455 28.11 2.55 -8.34
CA LEU A 455 27.42 2.89 -7.09
C LEU A 455 28.26 2.41 -5.90
N ASP A 456 28.49 3.29 -4.94
CA ASP A 456 29.07 2.91 -3.64
C ASP A 456 27.97 2.61 -2.63
N VAL A 457 28.10 1.50 -1.91
CA VAL A 457 27.25 1.20 -0.74
C VAL A 457 27.76 2.01 0.45
N ILE A 458 27.05 3.08 0.80
CA ILE A 458 27.43 3.99 1.88
C ILE A 458 27.06 3.41 3.24
N ALA A 459 25.83 2.92 3.34
CA ALA A 459 25.32 2.32 4.56
C ALA A 459 24.27 1.26 4.25
N LEU A 460 24.28 0.19 5.03
CA LEU A 460 23.20 -0.77 5.14
C LEU A 460 22.65 -0.70 6.56
N ILE A 461 21.34 -0.52 6.67
CA ILE A 461 20.60 -0.51 7.92
C ILE A 461 19.66 -1.70 7.92
N VAL A 462 19.83 -2.55 8.92
CA VAL A 462 19.04 -3.78 9.11
C VAL A 462 18.65 -3.89 10.58
N GLU A 463 17.79 -4.84 10.90
CA GLU A 463 17.49 -5.16 12.30
C GLU A 463 18.73 -5.72 13.02
N ASP A 464 18.91 -5.30 14.27
CA ASP A 464 19.94 -5.81 15.15
C ASP A 464 19.57 -7.21 15.67
N GLU A 465 20.41 -8.20 15.37
CA GLU A 465 20.22 -9.61 15.75
C GLU A 465 20.01 -9.84 17.25
N PHE A 466 20.50 -8.93 18.11
CA PHE A 466 20.42 -9.05 19.57
C PHE A 466 19.43 -8.06 20.19
N ARG A 467 18.94 -7.09 19.43
CA ARG A 467 18.02 -6.04 19.89
C ARG A 467 16.86 -5.94 18.89
N PRO A 468 15.78 -6.71 19.09
CA PRO A 468 14.61 -6.67 18.23
C PRO A 468 14.11 -5.23 18.03
N ASN A 469 13.70 -4.91 16.80
CA ASN A 469 13.19 -3.61 16.37
C ASN A 469 14.21 -2.45 16.48
N ARG A 470 15.49 -2.72 16.73
CA ARG A 470 16.55 -1.69 16.74
C ARG A 470 17.37 -1.74 15.47
N ALA A 471 17.71 -0.57 14.96
CA ALA A 471 18.57 -0.45 13.79
C ALA A 471 20.03 -0.83 14.12
N ARG A 472 20.61 -1.68 13.27
CA ARG A 472 22.04 -1.92 13.16
C ARG A 472 22.56 -1.23 11.91
N PHE A 473 23.49 -0.32 12.11
CA PHE A 473 24.19 0.41 11.04
C PHE A 473 25.43 -0.36 10.62
N VAL A 474 25.54 -0.64 9.33
CA VAL A 474 26.69 -1.33 8.75
C VAL A 474 27.23 -0.48 7.61
N THR A 475 28.46 0.01 7.78
CA THR A 475 29.19 0.77 6.75
C THR A 475 30.27 -0.11 6.12
N ASP A 476 30.91 0.40 5.06
CA ASP A 476 32.10 -0.18 4.43
C ASP A 476 31.88 -1.57 3.80
N ASN A 477 32.96 -2.34 3.61
CA ASN A 477 32.93 -3.64 2.95
C ASN A 477 31.99 -4.65 3.62
N THR A 478 31.82 -4.58 4.94
CA THR A 478 30.88 -5.42 5.68
C THR A 478 29.43 -5.16 5.23
N GLY A 479 29.08 -3.91 4.91
CA GLY A 479 27.77 -3.56 4.37
C GLY A 479 27.50 -4.24 3.02
N ARG A 480 28.49 -4.25 2.10
CA ARG A 480 28.39 -4.96 0.81
C ARG A 480 28.23 -6.46 0.99
N GLU A 481 28.97 -7.08 1.91
CA GLU A 481 28.88 -8.53 2.15
C GLU A 481 27.52 -8.94 2.69
N ILE A 482 26.96 -8.19 3.64
CA ILE A 482 25.62 -8.46 4.18
C ILE A 482 24.57 -8.20 3.10
N LEU A 483 24.68 -7.09 2.35
CA LEU A 483 23.77 -6.78 1.25
C LEU A 483 23.73 -7.92 0.22
N LYS A 484 24.89 -8.46 -0.15
CA LYS A 484 24.97 -9.61 -1.06
C LYS A 484 24.23 -10.83 -0.51
N LYS A 485 24.47 -11.18 0.76
CA LYS A 485 23.78 -12.30 1.42
C LYS A 485 22.27 -12.12 1.54
N LEU A 486 21.79 -10.88 1.57
CA LEU A 486 20.35 -10.61 1.62
C LEU A 486 19.67 -10.79 0.25
N LEU A 487 20.41 -10.61 -0.85
CA LEU A 487 19.92 -10.69 -2.22
C LEU A 487 20.07 -12.08 -2.85
N ASP A 488 20.95 -12.92 -2.28
CA ASP A 488 21.13 -14.34 -2.57
C ASP A 488 20.01 -15.18 -1.92
#